data_AF-A0A4P8KR20-F1
#
_entry.id   AF-A0A4P8KR20-F1
#
_cell.length_a   1.000
_cell.length_b   1.000
_cell.length_c   1.000
_cell.angle_alpha   90.00
_cell.angle_beta   90.00
_cell.angle_gamma   90.00
#
_symmetry.space_group_name_H-M   'P 1'
#
loop_
_entity.id
_entity.type
_entity.pdbx_description
1 polymer ?
#
loop_
_entity_poly.entity_id
_entity_poly.type
_entity_poly.pdbx_seq_one_letter_code
_entity_poly.pdbx_strand_id
1 'polypeptide(L)'
;MVLIAIGGVTVEPAIFLTFENARAAQSIVHPILGREYPDATLRPAQARSGRLELGFSGEGAETTSKAAQDALALAAVAVLTDADRPSHNMTFVVQGEVSRPIEDTTRNAWIVSCGFQEVAP
;
A
#
# COMPACT_ATOMS: atom_id res chain seq x y z
N MET A 1 -13.21 -2.33 -9.07
CA MET A 1 -13.22 -0.90 -8.66
C MET A 1 -12.39 -0.75 -7.39
N VAL A 2 -11.56 0.30 -7.32
CA VAL A 2 -10.66 0.59 -6.18
C VAL A 2 -11.19 1.77 -5.37
N LEU A 3 -11.29 1.60 -4.06
CA LEU A 3 -11.71 2.62 -3.10
C LEU A 3 -10.73 2.67 -1.93
N ILE A 4 -10.39 3.87 -1.48
CA ILE A 4 -9.60 4.08 -0.27
C ILE A 4 -10.33 5.07 0.63
N ALA A 5 -10.80 4.61 1.79
CA ALA A 5 -11.47 5.45 2.79
C ALA A 5 -10.46 5.85 3.89
N ILE A 6 -10.29 7.15 4.13
CA ILE A 6 -9.31 7.70 5.08
C ILE A 6 -9.91 8.92 5.78
N GLY A 7 -10.02 8.89 7.10
CA GLY A 7 -10.44 10.08 7.88
C GLY A 7 -11.80 10.67 7.45
N GLY A 8 -12.71 9.84 6.93
CA GLY A 8 -14.03 10.28 6.42
C GLY A 8 -14.02 10.76 4.96
N VAL A 9 -12.87 10.77 4.29
CA VAL A 9 -12.72 11.05 2.86
C VAL A 9 -12.58 9.75 2.09
N THR A 10 -13.25 9.63 0.95
CA THR A 10 -13.07 8.50 0.03
C THR A 10 -12.29 8.96 -1.19
N VAL A 11 -11.26 8.20 -1.54
CA VAL A 11 -10.42 8.41 -2.71
C VAL A 11 -10.63 7.26 -3.69
N GLU A 12 -10.84 7.60 -4.95
CA GLU A 12 -11.09 6.64 -6.03
C GLU A 12 -10.01 6.82 -7.11
N PRO A 13 -8.88 6.11 -7.03
CA PRO A 13 -7.88 6.13 -8.09
C PRO A 13 -8.40 5.40 -9.33
N ALA A 14 -7.99 5.85 -10.51
CA ALA A 14 -8.36 5.18 -11.76
C ALA A 14 -7.71 3.79 -11.88
N ILE A 15 -6.48 3.64 -11.38
CA ILE A 15 -5.72 2.39 -11.43
C ILE A 15 -4.63 2.32 -10.35
N PHE A 16 -4.23 1.12 -9.96
CA PHE A 16 -2.94 0.90 -9.28
C PHE A 16 -1.82 0.83 -10.32
N LEU A 17 -0.85 1.73 -10.22
CA LEU A 17 0.36 1.67 -11.04
C LEU A 17 1.36 0.66 -10.46
N THR A 18 1.51 0.68 -9.14
CA THR A 18 2.40 -0.22 -8.39
C THR A 18 1.74 -0.62 -7.09
N PHE A 19 1.74 -1.93 -6.80
CA PHE A 19 1.36 -2.49 -5.50
C PHE A 19 2.43 -3.48 -5.05
N GLU A 20 3.50 -2.95 -4.45
CA GLU A 20 4.59 -3.74 -3.91
C GLU A 20 4.36 -3.96 -2.42
N ASN A 21 4.31 -5.23 -2.01
CA ASN A 21 4.16 -5.58 -0.60
C ASN A 21 5.08 -6.74 -0.22
N ALA A 22 5.51 -6.72 1.04
CA ALA A 22 6.28 -7.77 1.66
C ALA A 22 5.76 -8.04 3.08
N ARG A 23 6.04 -9.25 3.59
CA ARG A 23 5.83 -9.60 4.99
C ARG A 23 7.16 -10.12 5.53
N ALA A 24 7.65 -9.49 6.60
CA ALA A 24 8.86 -9.98 7.26
C ALA A 24 8.58 -11.34 7.90
N ALA A 25 9.28 -12.38 7.43
CA ALA A 25 9.22 -13.71 8.05
C ALA A 25 9.81 -13.64 9.47
N GLN A 26 9.13 -14.27 10.43
CA GLN A 26 9.61 -14.36 11.81
C GLN A 26 10.06 -15.78 12.19
N SER A 27 10.15 -16.67 11.22
CA SER A 27 10.72 -18.00 11.39
C SER A 27 12.20 -17.92 11.76
N ILE A 28 12.61 -18.67 12.78
CA ILE A 28 14.01 -18.75 13.22
C ILE A 28 14.54 -20.13 12.82
N VAL A 29 15.66 -20.16 12.10
CA VAL A 29 16.33 -21.40 11.68
C VAL A 29 17.62 -21.56 12.48
N HIS A 30 17.75 -22.68 13.18
CA HIS A 30 18.89 -23.03 14.01
C HIS A 30 19.71 -24.14 13.33
N PRO A 31 20.84 -23.80 12.70
CA PRO A 31 21.75 -24.81 12.18
C PRO A 31 22.43 -25.55 13.34
N ILE A 32 22.25 -26.87 13.41
CA ILE A 32 22.84 -27.72 14.44
C ILE A 32 24.02 -28.48 13.85
N LEU A 33 25.21 -28.34 14.44
CA LEU A 33 26.41 -29.00 13.97
C LEU A 33 26.21 -30.53 13.96
N GLY A 34 26.49 -31.18 12.83
CA GLY A 34 26.38 -32.63 12.68
C GLY A 34 24.98 -33.15 12.33
N ARG A 35 23.98 -32.27 12.10
CA ARG A 35 22.70 -32.65 11.50
C ARG A 35 22.61 -32.13 10.06
N GLU A 36 22.00 -32.95 9.20
CA GLU A 36 21.72 -32.60 7.79
C GLU A 36 20.63 -31.54 7.66
N TYR A 37 19.63 -31.56 8.56
CA TYR A 37 18.51 -30.64 8.55
C TYR A 37 18.55 -29.72 9.78
N PRO A 38 18.37 -28.39 9.61
CA PRO A 38 18.32 -27.45 10.71
C PRO A 38 17.02 -27.57 11.49
N ASP A 39 17.05 -27.21 12.77
CA ASP A 39 15.83 -27.08 13.56
C ASP A 39 15.18 -25.72 13.27
N ALA A 40 13.85 -25.69 13.15
CA ALA A 40 13.12 -24.47 12.81
C ALA A 40 12.05 -24.15 13.87
N THR A 41 12.01 -22.89 14.31
CA THR A 41 10.91 -22.33 15.10
C THR A 41 10.04 -21.49 14.18
N LEU A 42 8.79 -21.90 14.00
CA LEU A 42 7.82 -21.18 13.15
C LEU A 42 7.12 -20.10 13.97
N ARG A 43 7.12 -18.87 13.46
CA ARG A 43 6.31 -17.75 13.98
C ARG A 43 5.57 -17.11 12.81
N PRO A 44 4.35 -16.59 13.02
CA PRO A 44 3.62 -15.86 11.98
C PRO A 44 4.47 -14.73 11.40
N ALA A 45 4.36 -14.49 10.10
CA ALA A 45 4.98 -13.32 9.48
C ALA A 45 4.32 -12.03 9.99
N GLN A 46 5.05 -10.92 9.92
CA GLN A 46 4.48 -9.60 10.23
C GLN A 46 3.38 -9.21 9.23
N ALA A 47 2.59 -8.19 9.60
CA ALA A 47 1.62 -7.57 8.70
C ALA A 47 2.32 -7.01 7.45
N ARG A 48 1.59 -6.90 6.33
CA ARG A 48 2.17 -6.41 5.07
C ARG A 48 2.71 -4.99 5.25
N SER A 49 3.82 -4.71 4.59
CA SER A 49 4.29 -3.35 4.38
C SER A 49 4.84 -3.21 2.98
N GLY A 50 4.94 -1.98 2.49
CA GLY A 50 5.47 -1.73 1.15
C GLY A 50 5.09 -0.38 0.60
N ARG A 51 4.96 -0.30 -0.73
CA ARG A 51 4.71 0.94 -1.47
C ARG A 51 3.46 0.81 -2.34
N LEU A 52 2.65 1.85 -2.30
CA LEU A 52 1.43 2.02 -3.09
C LEU A 52 1.65 3.14 -4.10
N GLU A 53 1.29 2.92 -5.37
CA GLU A 53 1.23 3.97 -6.38
C GLU A 53 -0.13 3.97 -7.08
N LEU A 54 -0.79 5.11 -7.02
CA LEU A 54 -2.15 5.34 -7.47
C LEU A 54 -2.13 6.25 -8.71
N GLY A 55 -2.70 5.78 -9.81
CA GLY A 55 -2.87 6.56 -11.03
C GLY A 55 -4.19 7.31 -11.04
N PHE A 56 -4.13 8.62 -11.29
CA PHE A 56 -5.27 9.50 -11.52
C PHE A 56 -5.21 10.04 -12.94
N SER A 57 -6.26 9.78 -13.72
CA SER A 57 -6.34 10.18 -15.13
C SER A 57 -7.75 10.62 -15.48
N GLY A 58 -7.89 11.42 -16.55
CA GLY A 58 -9.19 11.91 -17.03
C GLY A 58 -9.56 13.29 -16.49
N GLU A 59 -10.82 13.67 -16.68
CA GLU A 59 -11.33 14.96 -16.23
C GLU A 59 -11.28 15.07 -14.70
N GLY A 60 -10.70 16.17 -14.19
CA GLY A 60 -10.57 16.39 -12.74
C GLY A 60 -9.42 15.63 -12.06
N ALA A 61 -8.55 14.94 -12.81
CA ALA A 61 -7.41 14.18 -12.26
C ALA A 61 -6.49 15.00 -11.34
N GLU A 62 -6.30 16.29 -11.63
CA GLU A 62 -5.50 17.18 -10.78
C GLU A 62 -6.17 17.38 -9.40
N THR A 63 -7.46 17.70 -9.39
CA THR A 63 -8.22 17.91 -8.15
C THR A 63 -8.33 16.63 -7.33
N THR A 64 -8.63 15.50 -7.98
CA THR A 64 -8.78 14.21 -7.28
C THR A 64 -7.44 13.69 -6.76
N SER A 65 -6.35 13.84 -7.52
CA SER A 65 -5.01 13.47 -7.03
C SER A 65 -4.53 14.36 -5.88
N LYS A 66 -4.85 15.67 -5.89
CA LYS A 66 -4.57 16.57 -4.76
C LYS A 66 -5.33 16.12 -3.51
N ALA A 67 -6.63 15.86 -3.64
CA ALA A 67 -7.46 15.39 -2.53
C ALA A 67 -6.94 14.05 -1.99
N ALA A 68 -6.48 13.15 -2.86
CA ALA A 68 -5.87 11.89 -2.48
C ALA A 68 -4.58 12.08 -1.68
N GLN A 69 -3.69 12.96 -2.14
CA GLN A 69 -2.46 13.29 -1.42
C GLN A 69 -2.78 13.87 -0.03
N ASP A 70 -3.74 14.80 0.06
CA ASP A 70 -4.13 15.40 1.33
C ASP A 70 -4.74 14.37 2.28
N ALA A 71 -5.61 13.49 1.77
CA ALA A 71 -6.22 12.42 2.55
C ALA A 71 -5.18 11.42 3.08
N LEU A 72 -4.21 11.01 2.25
CA LEU A 72 -3.11 10.12 2.65
C LEU A 72 -2.13 10.78 3.63
N ALA A 73 -2.05 12.12 3.65
CA ALA A 73 -1.27 12.86 4.62
C ALA A 73 -1.96 13.03 5.99
N LEU A 74 -3.23 12.64 6.12
CA LEU A 74 -3.94 12.68 7.40
C LEU A 74 -3.41 11.61 8.36
N ALA A 75 -3.37 11.97 9.65
CA ALA A 75 -3.11 11.01 10.73
C ALA A 75 -4.36 10.15 10.98
N ALA A 76 -4.65 9.21 10.08
CA ALA A 76 -5.82 8.35 10.13
C ALA A 76 -5.49 6.94 9.62
N VAL A 77 -6.33 5.98 10.04
CA VAL A 77 -6.32 4.63 9.47
C VAL A 77 -7.07 4.66 8.14
N ALA A 78 -6.47 4.05 7.13
CA ALA A 78 -7.00 3.93 5.79
C ALA A 78 -7.53 2.52 5.55
N VAL A 79 -8.65 2.41 4.83
CA VAL A 79 -9.22 1.13 4.39
C VAL A 79 -9.20 1.09 2.87
N LEU A 80 -8.43 0.15 2.32
CA LEU A 80 -8.36 -0.10 0.88
C LEU A 80 -9.28 -1.27 0.52
N THR A 81 -10.13 -1.05 -0.47
CA THR A 81 -11.01 -2.07 -1.06
C THR A 81 -10.85 -2.07 -2.57
N ASP A 82 -10.56 -3.23 -3.15
CA ASP A 82 -10.47 -3.47 -4.59
C ASP A 82 -11.38 -4.66 -4.93
N ALA A 83 -12.52 -4.36 -5.57
CA ALA A 83 -13.48 -5.39 -5.97
C ALA A 83 -12.96 -6.31 -7.08
N ASP A 84 -12.01 -5.82 -7.90
CA ASP A 84 -11.48 -6.60 -9.03
C ASP A 84 -10.31 -7.47 -8.57
N ARG A 85 -9.57 -7.02 -7.54
CA ARG A 85 -8.45 -7.75 -6.93
C ARG A 85 -8.56 -7.76 -5.40
N PRO A 86 -9.42 -8.60 -4.82
CA PRO A 86 -9.64 -8.64 -3.36
C PRO A 86 -8.40 -8.93 -2.52
N SER A 87 -7.34 -9.47 -3.11
CA SER A 87 -6.04 -9.66 -2.46
C SER A 87 -5.37 -8.35 -2.04
N HIS A 88 -5.75 -7.22 -2.63
CA HIS A 88 -5.27 -5.89 -2.24
C HIS A 88 -5.94 -5.39 -0.95
N ASN A 89 -7.13 -5.89 -0.62
CA ASN A 89 -7.92 -5.38 0.51
C ASN A 89 -7.13 -5.41 1.81
N MET A 90 -7.12 -4.27 2.51
CA MET A 90 -6.40 -4.13 3.77
C MET A 90 -6.84 -2.89 4.54
N THR A 91 -6.60 -2.93 5.85
CA THR A 91 -6.56 -1.75 6.70
C THR A 91 -5.09 -1.37 6.90
N PHE A 92 -4.73 -0.11 6.68
CA PHE A 92 -3.33 0.32 6.72
C PHE A 92 -3.18 1.73 7.27
N VAL A 93 -1.96 2.06 7.67
CA VAL A 93 -1.52 3.43 7.94
C VAL A 93 -0.45 3.82 6.92
N VAL A 94 -0.44 5.11 6.57
CA VAL A 94 0.59 5.66 5.69
C VAL A 94 1.90 5.76 6.46
N GLN A 95 3.00 5.38 5.82
CA GLN A 95 4.35 5.42 6.38
C GLN A 95 5.32 6.11 5.42
N GLY A 96 6.19 6.95 5.97
CA GLY A 96 7.21 7.65 5.19
C GLY A 96 6.64 8.89 4.51
N GLU A 97 6.89 9.02 3.21
CA GLU A 97 6.54 10.20 2.41
C GLU A 97 5.33 9.92 1.50
N VAL A 98 4.48 10.95 1.33
CA VAL A 98 3.42 10.98 0.32
C VAL A 98 3.81 11.94 -0.79
N SER A 99 4.07 11.43 -1.99
CA SER A 99 4.46 12.24 -3.14
C SER A 99 3.39 12.25 -4.23
N ARG A 100 3.34 13.35 -5.00
CA ARG A 100 2.38 13.53 -6.09
C ARG A 100 3.04 14.09 -7.37
N PRO A 101 3.89 13.31 -8.07
CA PRO A 101 4.42 13.74 -9.37
C PRO A 101 3.36 13.66 -10.49
N ILE A 102 3.60 14.44 -11.54
CA ILE A 102 2.90 14.27 -12.83
C ILE A 102 3.52 13.07 -13.56
N GLU A 103 2.70 12.26 -14.22
CA GLU A 103 3.15 11.14 -15.07
C GLU A 103 3.95 11.66 -16.28
N ASP A 104 5.16 11.15 -16.52
CA ASP A 104 6.11 11.81 -17.42
C ASP A 104 5.88 11.54 -18.92
N THR A 105 5.22 10.44 -19.29
CA THR A 105 5.01 10.06 -20.70
C THR A 105 4.00 10.97 -21.39
N THR A 106 2.85 11.18 -20.74
CA THR A 106 1.72 11.92 -21.31
C THR A 106 1.48 13.25 -20.63
N ARG A 107 1.96 13.42 -19.40
CA ARG A 107 1.71 14.59 -18.54
C ARG A 107 0.25 14.97 -18.35
N ASN A 108 -0.65 14.02 -18.61
CA ASN A 108 -2.09 14.14 -18.46
C ASN A 108 -2.64 13.28 -17.31
N ALA A 109 -1.76 12.69 -16.53
CA ALA A 109 -2.09 11.88 -15.37
C ALA A 109 -1.22 12.28 -14.18
N TRP A 110 -1.73 12.03 -12.99
CA TRP A 110 -1.03 12.25 -11.73
C TRP A 110 -0.81 10.92 -11.04
N ILE A 111 0.35 10.77 -10.42
CA ILE A 111 0.70 9.60 -9.63
C ILE A 111 0.71 10.05 -8.18
N VAL A 112 -0.03 9.40 -7.31
CA VAL A 112 0.10 9.58 -5.85
C VAL A 112 0.74 8.33 -5.30
N SER A 113 1.84 8.47 -4.56
CA SER A 113 2.55 7.35 -3.98
C SER A 113 2.83 7.53 -2.50
N CYS A 114 2.75 6.43 -1.76
CA CYS A 114 3.07 6.41 -0.34
C CYS A 114 3.59 5.05 0.10
N GLY A 115 4.37 5.04 1.19
CA GLY A 115 4.61 3.81 1.93
C GLY A 115 3.37 3.43 2.75
N PHE A 116 3.19 2.15 3.01
CA PHE A 116 2.11 1.66 3.87
C PHE A 116 2.60 0.59 4.84
N GLN A 117 1.93 0.54 5.99
CA GLN A 117 1.99 -0.56 6.94
C GLN A 117 0.56 -1.04 7.19
N GLU A 118 0.28 -2.30 6.84
CA GLU A 118 -0.97 -2.96 7.19
C GLU A 118 -1.08 -3.07 8.71
N VAL A 119 -2.27 -2.78 9.22
CA VAL A 119 -2.63 -2.88 10.63
C VAL A 119 -3.84 -3.78 10.77
N ALA A 120 -3.93 -4.47 11.90
CA ALA A 120 -5.16 -5.17 12.25
C ALA A 120 -6.30 -4.13 12.39
N PRO A 121 -7.52 -4.44 11.94
CA PRO A 121 -8.69 -3.63 12.28
C PRO A 121 -8.92 -3.58 13.80
#